data_AF-A0A846G366-F1
#
_entry.id   AF-A0A846G366-F1
#
_cell.length_a   1.000
_cell.length_b   1.000
_cell.length_c   1.000
_cell.angle_alpha   90.00
_cell.angle_beta   90.00
_cell.angle_gamma   90.00
#
_symmetry.space_group_name_H-M   'P 1'
#
loop_
_entity.id
_entity.type
_entity.pdbx_description
1 polymer ?
#
loop_
_entity_poly.entity_id
_entity_poly.type
_entity_poly.pdbx_seq_one_letter_code
_entity_poly.pdbx_strand_id
1 'polypeptide(L)'
;MLTTLQKRKWTRLFQVYDADRNGTVEKDDFEAIFHNLTRARNLTEEMPQYQQLYSKFMEDWEYLQKDADKNGNGKIELAEWLQHAERRINDPNIYQILVDLADRVFELLDIDGNGVIGVKEYKTFYWSWRIPPDLAIEIFPKLDLNGDGSITKKEFLKLVREFHRSDEPNAPGNSLFAFYTTTLQKRKWTRLFQVYDADRNGAVEKDDFEAIFHNLARARNLTQEMPQYQQLYGKFMEEWEYLQKDADKNGNGKIELAEWLKYNQRRINSPNIYQIVVDLADRVFELLDIDGNGVIGVEEYKTFYWSWRIPPGLAIEIFPKLDLDGDGSITKKEFLKLVRQFYRSDDPDAPGNLFFAYY
;
A
#
# COMPACT_ATOMS: atom_id res chain seq x y z
N MET A 1 -20.43 -8.10 -11.25
CA MET A 1 -18.97 -7.99 -11.13
C MET A 1 -18.60 -6.80 -10.29
N LEU A 2 -17.69 -6.99 -9.33
CA LEU A 2 -17.11 -5.89 -8.56
C LEU A 2 -16.39 -4.92 -9.49
N THR A 3 -16.47 -3.62 -9.21
CA THR A 3 -15.63 -2.65 -9.89
C THR A 3 -14.17 -2.81 -9.50
N THR A 4 -13.27 -2.14 -10.23
CA THR A 4 -11.85 -2.19 -9.88
C THR A 4 -11.55 -1.61 -8.51
N LEU A 5 -12.28 -0.57 -8.08
CA LEU A 5 -12.10 0.02 -6.75
C LEU A 5 -12.60 -0.94 -5.67
N GLN A 6 -13.80 -1.50 -5.83
CA GLN A 6 -14.36 -2.48 -4.91
C GLN A 6 -13.45 -3.70 -4.78
N LYS A 7 -12.98 -4.28 -5.90
CA LYS A 7 -12.06 -5.42 -5.89
C LYS A 7 -10.81 -5.13 -5.05
N ARG A 8 -10.23 -3.94 -5.21
CA ARG A 8 -9.07 -3.52 -4.40
C ARG A 8 -9.41 -3.37 -2.92
N LYS A 9 -10.58 -2.82 -2.57
CA LYS A 9 -11.01 -2.67 -1.17
C LYS A 9 -11.17 -4.01 -0.49
N TRP A 10 -11.81 -4.96 -1.16
CA TRP A 10 -11.94 -6.33 -0.66
C TRP A 10 -10.62 -7.08 -0.60
N THR A 11 -9.70 -6.88 -1.55
CA THR A 11 -8.34 -7.42 -1.44
C THR A 11 -7.61 -6.85 -0.22
N ARG A 12 -7.76 -5.55 0.09
CA ARG A 12 -7.17 -4.98 1.30
C ARG A 12 -7.78 -5.58 2.57
N LEU A 13 -9.10 -5.79 2.60
CA LEU A 13 -9.74 -6.44 3.73
C LEU A 13 -9.27 -7.89 3.90
N PHE A 14 -9.08 -8.63 2.81
CA PHE A 14 -8.47 -9.96 2.82
C PHE A 14 -7.09 -9.94 3.46
N GLN A 15 -6.21 -9.01 3.06
CA GLN A 15 -4.85 -8.87 3.63
C GLN A 15 -4.84 -8.44 5.11
N VAL A 16 -5.92 -7.81 5.58
CA VAL A 16 -6.09 -7.51 7.01
C VAL A 16 -6.46 -8.77 7.78
N TYR A 17 -7.21 -9.68 7.16
CA TYR A 17 -7.56 -10.98 7.75
C TYR A 17 -6.44 -12.01 7.64
N ASP A 18 -5.68 -12.06 6.54
CA ASP A 18 -4.51 -12.94 6.32
C ASP A 18 -3.32 -12.45 7.17
N ALA A 19 -3.27 -12.90 8.43
CA ALA A 19 -2.45 -12.33 9.48
C ALA A 19 -1.00 -12.81 9.44
N ASP A 20 -0.76 -14.00 8.90
CA ASP A 20 0.56 -14.58 8.65
C ASP A 20 1.09 -14.32 7.22
N ARG A 21 0.24 -13.77 6.34
CA ARG A 21 0.52 -13.45 4.93
C ARG A 21 0.82 -14.67 4.07
N ASN A 22 0.25 -15.82 4.41
CA ASN A 22 0.43 -17.04 3.63
C ASN A 22 -0.42 -17.05 2.34
N GLY A 23 -1.26 -16.03 2.12
CA GLY A 23 -2.08 -15.86 0.92
C GLY A 23 -3.46 -16.51 1.03
N THR A 24 -3.84 -16.96 2.21
CA THR A 24 -5.16 -17.50 2.55
C THR A 24 -5.64 -16.92 3.89
N VAL A 25 -6.94 -16.89 4.11
CA VAL A 25 -7.50 -16.58 5.44
C VAL A 25 -7.90 -17.89 6.09
N GLU A 26 -7.33 -18.15 7.26
CA GLU A 26 -7.52 -19.38 8.03
C GLU A 26 -8.05 -19.08 9.43
N LYS A 27 -8.42 -20.13 10.17
CA LYS A 27 -8.90 -20.02 11.55
C LYS A 27 -7.85 -19.37 12.44
N ASP A 28 -6.58 -19.75 12.27
CA ASP A 28 -5.46 -19.25 13.05
C ASP A 28 -5.25 -17.74 12.84
N ASP A 29 -5.48 -17.23 11.63
CA ASP A 29 -5.42 -15.78 11.38
C ASP A 29 -6.53 -15.03 12.10
N PHE A 30 -7.74 -15.60 12.08
CA PHE A 30 -8.89 -15.05 12.77
C PHE A 30 -8.68 -15.07 14.30
N GLU A 31 -8.16 -16.17 14.85
CA GLU A 31 -7.77 -16.28 16.26
C GLU A 31 -6.67 -15.29 16.64
N ALA A 32 -5.72 -15.03 15.74
CA ALA A 32 -4.67 -14.04 15.98
C ALA A 32 -5.22 -12.62 16.21
N ILE A 33 -6.28 -12.23 15.50
CA ILE A 33 -6.99 -10.96 15.72
C ILE A 33 -7.69 -10.97 17.09
N PHE A 34 -8.37 -12.08 17.41
CA PHE A 34 -9.05 -12.25 18.71
C PHE A 34 -8.08 -12.17 19.89
N HIS A 35 -6.91 -12.81 19.81
CA HIS A 35 -5.89 -12.76 20.85
C HIS A 35 -5.33 -11.35 21.06
N ASN A 36 -5.16 -10.59 19.98
CA ASN A 36 -4.77 -9.18 20.12
C ASN A 36 -5.89 -8.37 20.77
N LEU A 37 -7.16 -8.56 20.35
CA LEU A 37 -8.29 -7.83 20.92
C LEU A 37 -8.48 -8.12 22.42
N THR A 38 -8.37 -9.38 22.84
CA THR A 38 -8.46 -9.76 24.26
C THR A 38 -7.30 -9.19 25.07
N ARG A 39 -6.08 -9.19 24.51
CA ARG A 39 -4.92 -8.52 25.12
C ARG A 39 -5.13 -7.02 25.27
N ALA A 40 -5.68 -6.36 24.25
CA ALA A 40 -6.02 -4.93 24.31
C ALA A 40 -7.07 -4.61 25.39
N ARG A 41 -7.99 -5.55 25.65
CA ARG A 41 -9.05 -5.42 26.66
C ARG A 41 -8.67 -6.00 28.03
N ASN A 42 -7.44 -6.51 28.20
CA ASN A 42 -6.98 -7.22 29.39
C ASN A 42 -7.89 -8.38 29.81
N LEU A 43 -8.47 -9.09 28.83
CA LEU A 43 -9.29 -10.27 29.07
C LEU A 43 -8.41 -11.51 29.16
N THR A 44 -8.73 -12.39 30.10
CA THR A 44 -8.05 -13.69 30.30
C THR A 44 -9.05 -14.83 30.10
N GLU A 45 -8.56 -16.02 29.76
CA GLU A 45 -9.40 -17.20 29.48
C GLU A 45 -10.34 -17.58 30.62
N GLU A 46 -9.98 -17.28 31.86
CA GLU A 46 -10.79 -17.56 33.05
C GLU A 46 -12.01 -16.63 33.17
N MET A 47 -12.00 -15.49 32.47
CA MET A 47 -13.08 -14.52 32.54
C MET A 47 -14.28 -14.95 31.67
N PRO A 48 -15.52 -14.92 32.19
CA PRO A 48 -16.71 -15.22 31.38
C PRO A 48 -16.84 -14.33 30.13
N GLN A 49 -16.35 -13.10 30.20
CA GLN A 49 -16.32 -12.15 29.07
C GLN A 49 -15.43 -12.63 27.93
N TYR A 50 -14.30 -13.28 28.24
CA TYR A 50 -13.43 -13.88 27.23
C TYR A 50 -14.16 -15.01 26.51
N GLN A 51 -14.78 -15.92 27.26
CA GLN A 51 -15.49 -17.08 26.71
C GLN A 51 -16.67 -16.67 25.83
N GLN A 52 -17.45 -15.67 26.27
CA GLN A 52 -18.55 -15.10 25.49
C GLN A 52 -18.05 -14.44 24.20
N LEU A 53 -16.95 -13.68 24.28
CA LEU A 53 -16.36 -13.05 23.11
C LEU A 53 -15.83 -14.11 22.13
N TYR A 54 -15.12 -15.12 22.63
CA TYR A 54 -14.56 -16.21 21.82
C TYR A 54 -15.65 -16.98 21.07
N SER A 55 -16.75 -17.34 21.75
CA SER A 55 -17.89 -18.02 21.11
C SER A 55 -18.44 -17.20 19.94
N LYS A 56 -18.71 -15.91 20.15
CA LYS A 56 -19.21 -15.02 19.09
C LYS A 56 -18.22 -14.87 17.93
N PHE A 57 -16.93 -14.75 18.25
CA PHE A 57 -15.87 -14.63 17.25
C PHE A 57 -15.76 -15.91 16.40
N MET A 58 -15.88 -17.09 17.02
CA MET A 58 -15.86 -18.37 16.32
C MET A 58 -17.13 -18.63 15.51
N GLU A 59 -18.30 -18.18 15.98
CA GLU A 59 -19.52 -18.18 15.18
C GLU A 59 -19.37 -17.33 13.91
N ASP A 60 -18.74 -16.15 14.02
CA ASP A 60 -18.46 -15.29 12.87
C ASP A 60 -17.47 -15.95 11.89
N TRP A 61 -16.43 -16.63 12.40
CA TRP A 61 -15.49 -17.41 11.60
C TRP A 61 -16.18 -18.57 10.85
N GLU A 62 -16.91 -19.42 11.56
CA GLU A 62 -17.60 -20.58 10.97
C GLU A 62 -18.58 -20.15 9.88
N TYR A 63 -19.30 -19.05 10.11
CA TYR A 63 -20.19 -18.47 9.12
C TYR A 63 -19.42 -17.95 7.89
N LEU A 64 -18.33 -17.22 8.10
CA LEU A 64 -17.48 -16.72 7.01
C LEU A 64 -16.89 -17.86 6.19
N GLN A 65 -16.28 -18.85 6.84
CA GLN A 65 -15.68 -20.02 6.19
C GLN A 65 -16.73 -20.76 5.35
N LYS A 66 -17.88 -21.11 5.95
CA LYS A 66 -18.97 -21.81 5.23
C LYS A 66 -19.47 -21.06 4.01
N ASP A 67 -19.49 -19.73 4.04
CA ASP A 67 -19.96 -18.93 2.92
C ASP A 67 -18.86 -18.70 1.87
N ALA A 68 -17.62 -18.47 2.29
CA ALA A 68 -16.51 -18.08 1.42
C ALA A 68 -15.74 -19.28 0.83
N ASP A 69 -15.37 -20.28 1.65
CA ASP A 69 -14.63 -21.47 1.25
C ASP A 69 -15.50 -22.34 0.33
N LYS A 70 -15.23 -22.30 -0.97
CA LYS A 70 -16.04 -23.00 -2.00
C LYS A 70 -15.54 -24.40 -2.26
N ASN A 71 -14.24 -24.62 -2.10
CA ASN A 71 -13.62 -25.89 -2.36
C ASN A 71 -13.59 -26.82 -1.12
N GLY A 72 -13.87 -26.27 0.06
CA GLY A 72 -14.00 -27.00 1.32
C GLY A 72 -12.66 -27.43 1.92
N ASN A 73 -11.56 -26.74 1.60
CA ASN A 73 -10.24 -27.08 2.12
C ASN A 73 -9.95 -26.48 3.51
N GLY A 74 -10.89 -25.73 4.07
CA GLY A 74 -10.79 -25.08 5.38
C GLY A 74 -10.09 -23.72 5.35
N LYS A 75 -9.66 -23.25 4.18
CA LYS A 75 -8.98 -21.98 3.95
C LYS A 75 -9.81 -21.16 2.98
N ILE A 76 -9.66 -19.83 3.03
CA ILE A 76 -10.30 -18.94 2.06
C ILE A 76 -9.19 -18.32 1.22
N GLU A 77 -9.10 -18.68 -0.06
CA GLU A 77 -8.17 -18.01 -0.96
C GLU A 77 -8.73 -16.69 -1.48
N LEU A 78 -7.86 -15.80 -1.98
CA LEU A 78 -8.25 -14.50 -2.51
C LEU A 78 -9.33 -14.60 -3.62
N ALA A 79 -9.29 -15.64 -4.45
CA ALA A 79 -10.28 -15.85 -5.50
C ALA A 79 -11.68 -16.14 -4.92
N GLU A 80 -11.75 -16.95 -3.87
CA GLU A 80 -12.98 -17.30 -3.17
C GLU A 80 -13.53 -16.11 -2.38
N TRP A 81 -12.64 -15.38 -1.69
CA TRP A 81 -12.95 -14.13 -0.99
C TRP A 81 -13.60 -13.08 -1.90
N LEU A 82 -13.06 -12.90 -3.12
CA LEU A 82 -13.62 -11.95 -4.07
C LEU A 82 -14.96 -12.39 -4.66
N GLN A 83 -15.17 -13.70 -4.85
CA GLN A 83 -16.49 -14.23 -5.23
C GLN A 83 -17.52 -14.07 -4.10
N HIS A 84 -17.10 -14.31 -2.87
CA HIS A 84 -17.89 -14.03 -1.66
C HIS A 84 -18.30 -12.55 -1.62
N ALA A 85 -17.35 -11.63 -1.75
CA ALA A 85 -17.59 -10.19 -1.79
C ALA A 85 -18.60 -9.78 -2.89
N GLU A 86 -18.44 -10.34 -4.10
CA GLU A 86 -19.33 -10.07 -5.22
C GLU A 86 -20.77 -10.50 -4.92
N ARG A 87 -20.97 -11.70 -4.36
CA ARG A 87 -22.31 -12.17 -3.97
C ARG A 87 -22.93 -11.24 -2.92
N ARG A 88 -22.17 -10.86 -1.89
CA ARG A 88 -22.67 -10.00 -0.81
C ARG A 88 -23.12 -8.63 -1.28
N ILE A 89 -22.35 -7.97 -2.15
CA ILE A 89 -22.66 -6.60 -2.57
C ILE A 89 -23.88 -6.54 -3.48
N ASN A 90 -24.13 -7.61 -4.24
CA ASN A 90 -25.22 -7.67 -5.21
C ASN A 90 -26.54 -8.20 -4.64
N ASP A 91 -26.53 -8.83 -3.46
CA ASP A 91 -27.74 -9.33 -2.79
C ASP A 91 -28.04 -8.52 -1.51
N PRO A 92 -29.14 -7.74 -1.48
CA PRO A 92 -29.51 -6.95 -0.30
C PRO A 92 -29.71 -7.73 0.99
N ASN A 93 -30.22 -8.97 0.92
CA ASN A 93 -30.46 -9.80 2.09
C ASN A 93 -29.14 -10.33 2.65
N ILE A 94 -28.24 -10.78 1.79
CA ILE A 94 -26.90 -11.21 2.19
C ILE A 94 -26.09 -10.00 2.70
N TYR A 95 -26.26 -8.84 2.08
CA TYR A 95 -25.61 -7.61 2.51
C TYR A 95 -26.04 -7.18 3.92
N GLN A 96 -27.30 -7.40 4.29
CA GLN A 96 -27.78 -7.10 5.64
C GLN A 96 -27.00 -7.89 6.70
N ILE A 97 -26.62 -9.14 6.43
CA ILE A 97 -25.79 -9.94 7.35
C ILE A 97 -24.42 -9.29 7.59
N LEU A 98 -23.83 -8.67 6.57
CA LEU A 98 -22.59 -7.90 6.73
C LEU A 98 -22.81 -6.64 7.57
N VAL A 99 -23.96 -5.97 7.42
CA VAL A 99 -24.31 -4.80 8.23
C VAL A 99 -24.52 -5.20 9.69
N ASP A 100 -25.15 -6.35 9.95
CA ASP A 100 -25.34 -6.88 11.30
C ASP A 100 -24.00 -7.32 11.93
N LEU A 101 -23.09 -7.88 11.13
CA LEU A 101 -21.72 -8.16 11.56
C LEU A 101 -20.97 -6.87 11.89
N ALA A 102 -21.09 -5.84 11.05
CA ALA A 102 -20.48 -4.55 11.33
C ALA A 102 -21.04 -3.92 12.61
N ASP A 103 -22.31 -4.14 12.91
CA ASP A 103 -22.89 -3.71 14.17
C ASP A 103 -22.24 -4.39 15.38
N ARG A 104 -22.05 -5.71 15.31
CA ARG A 104 -21.28 -6.45 16.33
C ARG A 104 -19.85 -5.93 16.45
N VAL A 105 -19.19 -5.65 15.32
CA VAL A 105 -17.84 -5.07 15.32
C VAL A 105 -17.84 -3.73 16.04
N PHE A 106 -18.82 -2.85 15.81
CA PHE A 106 -18.93 -1.57 16.53
C PHE A 106 -18.93 -1.77 18.05
N GLU A 107 -19.73 -2.70 18.56
CA GLU A 107 -19.76 -3.04 20.00
C GLU A 107 -18.44 -3.61 20.52
N LEU A 108 -17.61 -4.22 19.66
CA LEU A 108 -16.27 -4.66 20.03
C LEU A 108 -15.27 -3.50 20.07
N LEU A 109 -15.49 -2.46 19.26
CA LEU A 109 -14.61 -1.29 19.18
C LEU A 109 -14.90 -0.27 20.27
N ASP A 110 -16.16 -0.12 20.67
CA ASP A 110 -16.60 0.68 21.82
C ASP A 110 -16.21 -0.04 23.12
N ILE A 111 -14.96 0.16 23.54
CA ILE A 111 -14.34 -0.57 24.66
C ILE A 111 -14.91 -0.08 25.99
N ASP A 112 -15.13 1.23 26.10
CA ASP A 112 -15.66 1.84 27.33
C ASP A 112 -17.20 1.85 27.40
N GLY A 113 -17.88 1.52 26.30
CA GLY A 113 -19.34 1.36 26.23
C GLY A 113 -20.09 2.70 26.20
N ASN A 114 -19.42 3.79 25.78
CA ASN A 114 -20.01 5.12 25.76
C ASN A 114 -20.92 5.36 24.52
N GLY A 115 -21.01 4.41 23.60
CA GLY A 115 -21.85 4.45 22.40
C GLY A 115 -21.20 5.12 21.19
N VAL A 116 -19.92 5.49 21.27
CA VAL A 116 -19.12 6.08 20.18
C VAL A 116 -17.71 5.47 20.16
N ILE A 117 -17.06 5.46 18.99
CA ILE A 117 -15.66 5.06 18.88
C ILE A 117 -14.78 6.30 18.93
N GLY A 118 -13.99 6.44 19.99
CA GLY A 118 -12.96 7.47 20.09
C GLY A 118 -11.66 7.10 19.37
N VAL A 119 -10.77 8.08 19.18
CA VAL A 119 -9.47 7.84 18.52
C VAL A 119 -8.60 6.79 19.22
N LYS A 120 -8.69 6.69 20.56
CA LYS A 120 -7.95 5.68 21.34
C LYS A 120 -8.45 4.27 21.04
N GLU A 121 -9.77 4.10 20.98
CA GLU A 121 -10.42 2.83 20.65
C GLU A 121 -10.13 2.44 19.21
N TYR A 122 -10.20 3.39 18.27
CA TYR A 122 -9.83 3.15 16.88
C TYR A 122 -8.35 2.79 16.72
N LYS A 123 -7.45 3.36 17.54
CA LYS A 123 -6.03 2.96 17.58
C LYS A 123 -5.87 1.53 18.10
N THR A 124 -6.61 1.14 19.13
CA THR A 124 -6.64 -0.22 19.66
C THR A 124 -7.20 -1.21 18.64
N PHE A 125 -8.22 -0.82 17.88
CA PHE A 125 -8.73 -1.59 16.75
C PHE A 125 -7.65 -1.85 15.70
N TYR A 126 -6.96 -0.80 15.25
CA TYR A 126 -5.88 -0.94 14.26
C TYR A 126 -4.82 -1.92 14.73
N TRP A 127 -4.35 -1.76 15.96
CA TRP A 127 -3.37 -2.66 16.54
C TRP A 127 -3.88 -4.11 16.62
N SER A 128 -5.14 -4.31 17.01
CA SER A 128 -5.71 -5.66 17.17
C SER A 128 -5.84 -6.40 15.85
N TRP A 129 -6.17 -5.67 14.77
CA TRP A 129 -6.20 -6.15 13.39
C TRP A 129 -4.84 -6.04 12.68
N ARG A 130 -3.75 -5.88 13.44
CA ARG A 130 -2.36 -5.84 12.93
C ARG A 130 -2.11 -4.74 11.88
N ILE A 131 -2.92 -3.70 11.88
CA ILE A 131 -2.71 -2.47 11.13
C ILE A 131 -1.84 -1.55 12.00
N PRO A 132 -0.78 -0.90 11.44
CA PRO A 132 0.06 0.00 12.22
C PRO A 132 -0.77 1.08 12.96
N PRO A 133 -0.74 1.13 14.30
CA PRO A 133 -1.67 1.96 15.06
C PRO A 133 -1.42 3.47 14.88
N ASP A 134 -0.25 3.89 14.42
CA ASP A 134 0.03 5.29 14.12
C ASP A 134 -0.75 5.80 12.90
N LEU A 135 -1.23 4.89 12.03
CA LEU A 135 -2.14 5.24 10.94
C LEU A 135 -3.51 5.71 11.43
N ALA A 136 -3.95 5.25 12.60
CA ALA A 136 -5.25 5.60 13.16
C ALA A 136 -5.38 7.12 13.34
N ILE A 137 -4.31 7.79 13.78
CA ILE A 137 -4.30 9.25 14.03
C ILE A 137 -4.51 10.04 12.72
N GLU A 138 -3.94 9.57 11.62
CA GLU A 138 -4.10 10.23 10.32
C GLU A 138 -5.46 9.94 9.67
N ILE A 139 -5.99 8.74 9.90
CA ILE A 139 -7.21 8.26 9.25
C ILE A 139 -8.47 8.71 9.99
N PHE A 140 -8.43 8.75 11.32
CA PHE A 140 -9.60 9.04 12.15
C PHE A 140 -10.32 10.35 11.76
N PRO A 141 -9.62 11.48 11.51
CA PRO A 141 -10.30 12.72 11.08
C PRO A 141 -11.03 12.62 9.74
N LYS A 142 -10.77 11.60 8.92
CA LYS A 142 -11.49 11.34 7.68
C LYS A 142 -12.75 10.52 7.91
N LEU A 143 -12.79 9.76 8.99
CA LEU A 143 -13.90 8.87 9.34
C LEU A 143 -14.92 9.54 10.25
N ASP A 144 -14.44 10.44 11.11
CA ASP A 144 -15.27 11.37 11.87
C ASP A 144 -15.96 12.34 10.91
N LEU A 145 -17.23 12.06 10.58
CA LEU A 145 -17.94 12.74 9.48
C LEU A 145 -18.42 14.13 9.87
N ASN A 146 -18.62 14.38 11.15
CA ASN A 146 -19.08 15.67 11.69
C ASN A 146 -17.96 16.46 12.39
N GLY A 147 -16.79 15.85 12.62
CA GLY A 147 -15.62 16.48 13.23
C GLY A 147 -15.72 16.64 14.75
N ASP A 148 -16.56 15.84 15.43
CA ASP A 148 -16.79 15.95 16.88
C ASP A 148 -15.77 15.19 17.75
N GLY A 149 -14.83 14.49 17.12
CA GLY A 149 -13.79 13.70 17.76
C GLY A 149 -14.20 12.25 18.07
N SER A 150 -15.37 11.81 17.60
CA SER A 150 -15.91 10.47 17.81
C SER A 150 -16.56 9.91 16.55
N ILE A 151 -16.74 8.60 16.47
CA ILE A 151 -17.49 7.94 15.39
C ILE A 151 -18.69 7.26 16.01
N THR A 152 -19.88 7.78 15.75
CA THR A 152 -21.14 7.15 16.20
C THR A 152 -21.41 5.85 15.44
N LYS A 153 -22.24 4.97 15.99
CA LYS A 153 -22.73 3.75 15.29
C LYS A 153 -23.31 4.05 13.91
N LYS A 154 -24.04 5.16 13.77
CA LYS A 154 -24.62 5.60 12.49
C LYS A 154 -23.53 5.93 11.47
N GLU A 155 -22.49 6.65 11.88
CA GLU A 155 -21.35 6.99 11.02
C GLU A 155 -20.56 5.74 10.66
N PHE A 156 -20.25 4.88 11.64
CA PHE A 156 -19.55 3.62 11.41
C PHE A 156 -20.25 2.76 10.35
N LEU A 157 -21.56 2.52 10.49
CA LEU A 157 -22.32 1.75 9.51
C LEU A 157 -22.37 2.42 8.12
N LYS A 158 -22.35 3.76 8.06
CA LYS A 158 -22.24 4.49 6.80
C LYS A 158 -20.86 4.27 6.16
N LEU A 159 -19.78 4.39 6.93
CA LEU A 159 -18.40 4.16 6.47
C LEU A 159 -18.21 2.73 5.97
N VAL A 160 -18.74 1.75 6.70
CA VAL A 160 -18.75 0.33 6.28
C VAL A 160 -19.46 0.16 4.93
N ARG A 161 -20.60 0.83 4.73
CA ARG A 161 -21.30 0.79 3.44
C ARG A 161 -20.50 1.42 2.31
N GLU A 162 -19.89 2.57 2.56
CA GLU A 162 -19.01 3.23 1.60
C GLU A 162 -17.80 2.34 1.25
N PHE A 163 -17.16 1.74 2.25
CA PHE A 163 -16.03 0.83 2.05
C PHE A 163 -16.40 -0.34 1.14
N HIS A 164 -17.54 -1.01 1.37
CA HIS A 164 -17.88 -2.18 0.56
C HIS A 164 -18.44 -1.79 -0.82
N ARG A 165 -19.31 -0.78 -0.91
CA ARG A 165 -20.15 -0.55 -2.11
C ARG A 165 -19.80 0.69 -2.92
N SER A 166 -19.17 1.71 -2.34
CA SER A 166 -18.92 2.96 -3.06
C SER A 166 -17.89 2.75 -4.18
N ASP A 167 -18.13 3.36 -5.34
CA ASP A 167 -17.14 3.50 -6.40
C ASP A 167 -16.47 4.88 -6.42
N GLU A 168 -16.87 5.76 -5.50
CA GLU A 168 -16.27 7.08 -5.33
C GLU A 168 -14.91 6.96 -4.64
N PRO A 169 -13.79 7.31 -5.31
CA PRO A 169 -12.44 7.12 -4.76
C PRO A 169 -12.20 7.87 -3.45
N ASN A 170 -12.86 9.01 -3.27
CA ASN A 170 -12.68 9.90 -2.14
C ASN A 170 -13.73 9.71 -1.03
N ALA A 171 -14.57 8.67 -1.11
CA ALA A 171 -15.53 8.38 -0.04
C ALA A 171 -14.79 8.14 1.30
N PRO A 172 -15.17 8.81 2.40
CA PRO A 172 -14.59 8.63 3.73
C PRO A 172 -14.37 7.17 4.13
N GLY A 173 -15.37 6.31 3.92
CA GLY A 173 -15.31 4.90 4.27
C GLY A 173 -14.20 4.11 3.57
N ASN A 174 -13.67 4.60 2.44
CA ASN A 174 -12.49 4.01 1.81
C ASN A 174 -11.24 4.10 2.70
N SER A 175 -11.26 4.80 3.84
CA SER A 175 -10.13 4.84 4.78
C SER A 175 -10.24 3.83 5.93
N LEU A 176 -11.38 3.14 6.07
CA LEU A 176 -11.73 2.35 7.28
C LEU A 176 -10.66 1.31 7.68
N PHE A 177 -10.03 0.65 6.70
CA PHE A 177 -8.99 -0.38 6.91
C PHE A 177 -7.62 0.03 6.34
N ALA A 178 -7.31 1.33 6.40
CA ALA A 178 -6.12 1.91 5.78
C ALA A 178 -5.99 1.58 4.27
N PHE A 179 -7.11 1.64 3.55
CA PHE A 179 -7.14 1.52 2.09
C PHE A 179 -6.68 2.83 1.38
N TYR A 180 -6.25 3.82 2.17
CA TYR A 180 -5.47 4.98 1.74
C TYR A 180 -3.96 4.68 1.84
N THR A 181 -3.11 5.53 1.25
CA THR A 181 -1.66 5.35 1.28
C THR A 181 -1.16 5.04 2.71
N THR A 182 -0.58 3.86 2.91
CA THR A 182 -0.09 3.43 4.24
C THR A 182 1.13 4.23 4.68
N THR A 183 1.48 4.25 5.97
CA THR A 183 2.69 4.92 6.47
C THR A 183 3.92 4.35 5.79
N LEU A 184 3.93 3.04 5.54
CA LEU A 184 4.99 2.36 4.79
C LEU A 184 5.10 2.91 3.36
N GLN A 185 3.98 3.01 2.63
CA GLN A 185 3.98 3.60 1.28
C GLN A 185 4.42 5.08 1.31
N LYS A 186 3.97 5.87 2.29
CA LYS A 186 4.45 7.26 2.45
C LYS A 186 5.94 7.32 2.71
N ARG A 187 6.48 6.51 3.62
CA ARG A 187 7.93 6.44 3.90
C ARG A 187 8.71 6.09 2.64
N LYS A 188 8.26 5.07 1.89
CA LYS A 188 8.86 4.70 0.60
C LYS A 188 8.84 5.86 -0.39
N TRP A 189 7.71 6.54 -0.55
CA TRP A 189 7.64 7.66 -1.50
C TRP A 189 8.40 8.89 -1.03
N THR A 190 8.45 9.17 0.27
CA THR A 190 9.33 10.20 0.86
C THR A 190 10.80 9.84 0.64
N ARG A 191 11.18 8.58 0.75
CA ARG A 191 12.53 8.12 0.41
C ARG A 191 12.84 8.37 -1.06
N LEU A 192 11.93 8.03 -1.96
CA LEU A 192 12.12 8.32 -3.39
C LEU A 192 12.19 9.82 -3.67
N PHE A 193 11.37 10.62 -2.99
CA PHE A 193 11.43 12.08 -3.06
C PHE A 193 12.84 12.59 -2.70
N GLN A 194 13.42 12.11 -1.59
CA GLN A 194 14.78 12.48 -1.16
C GLN A 194 15.89 12.00 -2.08
N VAL A 195 15.63 10.97 -2.90
CA VAL A 195 16.56 10.53 -3.94
C VAL A 195 16.54 11.51 -5.11
N TYR A 196 15.38 12.09 -5.42
CA TYR A 196 15.25 13.13 -6.43
C TYR A 196 15.74 14.49 -5.93
N ASP A 197 15.26 14.99 -4.77
CA ASP A 197 15.63 16.26 -4.13
C ASP A 197 17.09 16.21 -3.65
N ALA A 198 17.99 16.69 -4.49
CA ALA A 198 19.39 16.37 -4.36
C ALA A 198 20.22 17.43 -3.68
N ASP A 199 19.81 18.69 -3.81
CA ASP A 199 20.32 19.78 -2.98
C ASP A 199 19.67 19.78 -1.57
N ARG A 200 18.63 18.97 -1.36
CA ARG A 200 17.87 18.80 -0.11
C ARG A 200 17.15 20.07 0.30
N ASN A 201 16.69 20.85 -0.67
CA ASN A 201 15.95 22.08 -0.43
C ASN A 201 14.47 21.83 -0.06
N GLY A 202 14.01 20.57 -0.11
CA GLY A 202 12.65 20.18 0.23
C GLY A 202 11.67 20.23 -0.95
N ALA A 203 12.17 20.41 -2.17
CA ALA A 203 11.43 20.33 -3.42
C ALA A 203 12.24 19.56 -4.46
N VAL A 204 11.56 18.87 -5.38
CA VAL A 204 12.21 18.36 -6.58
C VAL A 204 12.07 19.41 -7.67
N GLU A 205 13.19 19.87 -8.20
CA GLU A 205 13.27 20.85 -9.26
C GLU A 205 13.91 20.26 -10.53
N LYS A 206 13.87 21.04 -11.61
CA LYS A 206 14.49 20.63 -12.88
C LYS A 206 15.99 20.36 -12.71
N ASP A 207 16.68 21.21 -11.96
CA ASP A 207 18.13 21.10 -11.72
C ASP A 207 18.49 19.83 -10.94
N ASP A 208 17.64 19.41 -10.00
CA ASP A 208 17.79 18.13 -9.31
C ASP A 208 17.72 16.96 -10.29
N PHE A 209 16.72 16.98 -11.17
CA PHE A 209 16.50 15.95 -12.18
C PHE A 209 17.67 15.92 -13.18
N GLU A 210 18.11 17.06 -13.70
CA GLU A 210 19.27 17.19 -14.60
C GLU A 210 20.56 16.67 -13.97
N ALA A 211 20.75 16.87 -12.66
CA ALA A 211 21.93 16.37 -11.98
C ALA A 211 21.96 14.82 -11.89
N ILE A 212 20.81 14.14 -11.83
CA ILE A 212 20.76 12.66 -11.99
C ILE A 212 21.18 12.28 -13.41
N PHE A 213 20.65 12.97 -14.41
CA PHE A 213 21.01 12.73 -15.81
C PHE A 213 22.51 12.92 -16.06
N HIS A 214 23.12 13.97 -15.52
CA HIS A 214 24.56 14.21 -15.69
C HIS A 214 25.42 13.10 -15.09
N ASN A 215 25.01 12.53 -13.95
CA ASN A 215 25.69 11.36 -13.42
C ASN A 215 25.49 10.14 -14.34
N LEU A 216 24.27 9.87 -14.78
CA LEU A 216 23.98 8.76 -15.71
C LEU A 216 24.80 8.88 -17.02
N ALA A 217 24.86 10.08 -17.59
CA ALA A 217 25.66 10.36 -18.78
C ALA A 217 27.15 10.11 -18.51
N ARG A 218 27.67 10.51 -17.35
CA ARG A 218 29.06 10.25 -16.94
C ARG A 218 29.32 8.75 -16.78
N ALA A 219 28.41 8.01 -16.14
CA ALA A 219 28.53 6.57 -15.98
C ALA A 219 28.59 5.82 -17.32
N ARG A 220 27.89 6.35 -18.34
CA ARG A 220 27.86 5.81 -19.70
C ARG A 220 28.93 6.42 -20.63
N ASN A 221 29.85 7.24 -20.10
CA ASN A 221 30.87 7.97 -20.87
C ASN A 221 30.32 8.78 -22.05
N LEU A 222 29.13 9.37 -21.89
CA LEU A 222 28.47 10.18 -22.91
C LEU A 222 28.87 11.65 -22.77
N THR A 223 29.27 12.29 -23.87
CA THR A 223 29.53 13.74 -23.94
C THR A 223 28.42 14.47 -24.69
N GLN A 224 28.28 15.77 -24.46
CA GLN A 224 27.23 16.59 -25.09
C GLN A 224 27.28 16.59 -26.62
N GLU A 225 28.44 16.35 -27.24
CA GLU A 225 28.54 16.28 -28.70
C GLU A 225 27.98 14.97 -29.29
N MET A 226 27.80 13.94 -28.46
CA MET A 226 27.32 12.63 -28.91
C MET A 226 25.81 12.65 -29.18
N PRO A 227 25.34 12.15 -30.34
CA PRO A 227 23.91 12.00 -30.60
C PRO A 227 23.17 11.19 -29.53
N GLN A 228 23.84 10.19 -28.95
CA GLN A 228 23.30 9.36 -27.86
C GLN A 228 23.03 10.18 -26.60
N TYR A 229 23.88 11.15 -26.27
CA TYR A 229 23.65 12.07 -25.14
C TYR A 229 22.39 12.90 -25.40
N GLN A 230 22.28 13.49 -26.59
CA GLN A 230 21.15 14.36 -26.95
C GLN A 230 19.82 13.60 -26.96
N GLN A 231 19.83 12.37 -27.49
CA GLN A 231 18.66 11.50 -27.48
C GLN A 231 18.25 11.10 -26.06
N LEU A 232 19.23 10.73 -25.21
CA LEU A 232 18.96 10.36 -23.82
C LEU A 232 18.45 11.57 -23.02
N TYR A 233 19.06 12.73 -23.19
CA TYR A 233 18.65 13.97 -22.55
C TYR A 233 17.21 14.34 -22.91
N GLY A 234 16.87 14.30 -24.20
CA GLY A 234 15.50 14.57 -24.66
C GLY A 234 14.46 13.66 -23.99
N LYS A 235 14.70 12.34 -23.98
CA LYS A 235 13.81 11.38 -23.30
C LYS A 235 13.70 11.65 -21.80
N PHE A 236 14.82 11.96 -21.14
CA PHE A 236 14.84 12.25 -19.70
C PHE A 236 14.05 13.53 -19.39
N MET A 237 14.20 14.56 -20.22
CA MET A 237 13.47 15.83 -20.05
C MET A 237 11.98 15.71 -20.36
N GLU A 238 11.57 14.86 -21.32
CA GLU A 238 10.16 14.53 -21.54
C GLU A 238 9.53 13.90 -20.28
N GLU A 239 10.26 13.05 -19.56
CA GLU A 239 9.79 12.46 -18.30
C GLU A 239 9.67 13.50 -17.18
N TRP A 240 10.62 14.43 -17.08
CA TRP A 240 10.53 15.56 -16.16
C TRP A 240 9.30 16.43 -16.44
N GLU A 241 9.09 16.85 -17.69
CA GLU A 241 7.96 17.69 -18.08
C GLU A 241 6.62 17.01 -17.78
N TYR A 242 6.54 15.69 -18.05
CA TYR A 242 5.37 14.89 -17.70
C TYR A 242 5.14 14.84 -16.19
N LEU A 243 6.19 14.57 -15.42
CA LEU A 243 6.14 14.49 -13.96
C LEU A 243 5.72 15.84 -13.35
N GLN A 244 6.37 16.94 -13.74
CA GLN A 244 6.07 18.29 -13.27
C GLN A 244 4.61 18.64 -13.56
N LYS A 245 4.14 18.46 -14.81
CA LYS A 245 2.77 18.78 -15.20
C LYS A 245 1.71 18.05 -14.38
N ASP A 246 1.97 16.82 -13.95
CA ASP A 246 1.01 16.09 -13.11
C ASP A 246 1.22 16.32 -11.61
N ALA A 247 2.45 16.46 -11.13
CA ALA A 247 2.74 16.56 -9.71
C ALA A 247 2.61 17.99 -9.16
N ASP A 248 3.12 19.00 -9.86
CA ASP A 248 3.06 20.41 -9.48
C ASP A 248 1.63 20.94 -9.68
N LYS A 249 0.87 21.03 -8.57
CA LYS A 249 -0.54 21.46 -8.62
C LYS A 249 -0.70 22.94 -8.34
N ASN A 250 0.27 23.56 -7.71
CA ASN A 250 0.25 24.99 -7.43
C ASN A 250 0.89 25.82 -8.57
N GLY A 251 1.61 25.18 -9.48
CA GLY A 251 2.19 25.78 -10.69
C GLY A 251 3.44 26.61 -10.42
N ASN A 252 4.17 26.36 -9.34
CA ASN A 252 5.36 27.13 -8.98
C ASN A 252 6.66 26.61 -9.64
N GLY A 253 6.57 25.57 -10.46
CA GLY A 253 7.68 24.97 -11.18
C GLY A 253 8.50 23.96 -10.37
N LYS A 254 8.08 23.67 -9.13
CA LYS A 254 8.73 22.75 -8.19
C LYS A 254 7.72 21.67 -7.80
N ILE A 255 8.20 20.55 -7.27
CA ILE A 255 7.34 19.54 -6.67
C ILE A 255 7.69 19.42 -5.20
N GLU A 256 6.88 19.94 -4.28
CA GLU A 256 7.13 19.74 -2.85
C GLU A 256 6.65 18.37 -2.36
N LEU A 257 7.14 17.93 -1.20
CA LEU A 257 6.79 16.63 -0.63
C LEU A 257 5.27 16.38 -0.53
N ALA A 258 4.49 17.42 -0.19
CA ALA A 258 3.04 17.29 -0.10
C ALA A 258 2.39 17.00 -1.45
N GLU A 259 2.88 17.62 -2.52
CA GLU A 259 2.42 17.40 -3.89
C GLU A 259 2.88 16.04 -4.40
N TRP A 260 4.13 15.67 -4.14
CA TRP A 260 4.70 14.36 -4.44
C TRP A 260 3.88 13.21 -3.83
N LEU A 261 3.50 13.31 -2.55
CA LEU A 261 2.70 12.29 -1.87
C LEU A 261 1.29 12.19 -2.48
N LYS A 262 0.65 13.33 -2.78
CA LYS A 262 -0.67 13.37 -3.45
C LYS A 262 -0.61 12.81 -4.87
N TYR A 263 0.47 13.10 -5.60
CA TYR A 263 0.74 12.55 -6.92
C TYR A 263 0.80 11.03 -6.86
N ASN A 264 1.70 10.46 -6.06
CA ASN A 264 1.88 9.01 -5.95
C ASN A 264 0.60 8.29 -5.47
N GLN A 265 -0.11 8.93 -4.54
CA GLN A 265 -1.40 8.46 -4.07
C GLN A 265 -2.44 8.34 -5.18
N ARG A 266 -2.60 9.38 -6.02
CA ARG A 266 -3.51 9.32 -7.17
C ARG A 266 -3.14 8.16 -8.10
N ARG A 267 -1.84 7.93 -8.35
CA ARG A 267 -1.38 6.86 -9.25
C ARG A 267 -1.71 5.48 -8.72
N ILE A 268 -1.42 5.17 -7.45
CA ILE A 268 -1.74 3.83 -6.91
C ILE A 268 -3.24 3.61 -6.79
N ASN A 269 -4.03 4.68 -6.69
CA ASN A 269 -5.47 4.61 -6.53
C ASN A 269 -6.26 4.48 -7.84
N SER A 270 -5.61 4.62 -8.99
CA SER A 270 -6.25 4.53 -10.29
C SER A 270 -5.52 3.53 -11.19
N PRO A 271 -6.15 2.40 -11.59
CA PRO A 271 -5.52 1.39 -12.44
C PRO A 271 -4.91 1.94 -13.74
N ASN A 272 -5.63 2.85 -14.41
CA ASN A 272 -5.16 3.46 -15.66
C ASN A 272 -3.94 4.36 -15.44
N ILE A 273 -3.87 5.08 -14.32
CA ILE A 273 -2.73 5.94 -13.99
C ILE A 273 -1.55 5.08 -13.49
N TYR A 274 -1.84 3.96 -12.82
CA TYR A 274 -0.81 3.01 -12.41
C TYR A 274 -0.12 2.33 -13.60
N GLN A 275 -0.81 2.14 -14.73
CA GLN A 275 -0.15 1.67 -15.95
C GLN A 275 1.01 2.60 -16.35
N ILE A 276 0.89 3.90 -16.12
CA ILE A 276 1.95 4.89 -16.37
C ILE A 276 3.16 4.67 -15.44
N VAL A 277 2.95 4.13 -14.23
CA VAL A 277 4.07 3.71 -13.35
C VAL A 277 4.79 2.51 -13.96
N VAL A 278 4.05 1.57 -14.53
CA VAL A 278 4.61 0.38 -15.19
C VAL A 278 5.35 0.76 -16.47
N ASP A 279 4.79 1.66 -17.28
CA ASP A 279 5.42 2.12 -18.52
C ASP A 279 6.68 2.94 -18.21
N LEU A 280 6.68 3.74 -17.12
CA LEU A 280 7.89 4.43 -16.64
C LEU A 280 8.92 3.43 -16.10
N ALA A 281 8.48 2.38 -15.40
CA ALA A 281 9.36 1.33 -14.92
C ALA A 281 10.08 0.64 -16.09
N ASP A 282 9.37 0.35 -17.17
CA ASP A 282 9.97 -0.22 -18.39
C ASP A 282 11.09 0.69 -18.95
N ARG A 283 10.88 2.01 -19.00
CA ARG A 283 11.92 2.96 -19.41
C ARG A 283 13.10 2.97 -18.45
N VAL A 284 12.83 2.98 -17.14
CA VAL A 284 13.88 2.89 -16.12
C VAL A 284 14.68 1.61 -16.29
N PHE A 285 14.04 0.47 -16.56
CA PHE A 285 14.75 -0.79 -16.82
C PHE A 285 15.75 -0.64 -17.98
N GLU A 286 15.34 -0.05 -19.11
CA GLU A 286 16.24 0.22 -20.26
C GLU A 286 17.37 1.22 -19.91
N LEU A 287 17.17 2.09 -18.92
CA LEU A 287 18.21 2.97 -18.39
C LEU A 287 19.18 2.26 -17.44
N LEU A 288 18.73 1.17 -16.79
CA LEU A 288 19.54 0.38 -15.87
C LEU A 288 20.35 -0.70 -16.58
N ASP A 289 19.77 -1.34 -17.59
CA ASP A 289 20.43 -2.29 -18.48
C ASP A 289 21.38 -1.53 -19.41
N ILE A 290 22.62 -1.35 -18.96
CA ILE A 290 23.64 -0.53 -19.64
C ILE A 290 24.24 -1.31 -20.80
N ASP A 291 24.46 -2.61 -20.63
CA ASP A 291 25.07 -3.46 -21.66
C ASP A 291 24.04 -4.05 -22.65
N GLY A 292 22.74 -3.94 -22.34
CA GLY A 292 21.64 -4.37 -23.20
C GLY A 292 21.41 -5.88 -23.20
N ASN A 293 21.88 -6.59 -22.17
CA ASN A 293 21.76 -8.04 -22.08
C ASN A 293 20.36 -8.51 -21.64
N GLY A 294 19.46 -7.59 -21.26
CA GLY A 294 18.08 -7.86 -20.88
C GLY A 294 17.88 -8.19 -19.40
N VAL A 295 18.91 -8.07 -18.56
CA VAL A 295 18.87 -8.23 -17.10
C VAL A 295 19.66 -7.08 -16.44
N ILE A 296 19.39 -6.81 -15.17
CA ILE A 296 20.19 -5.85 -14.38
C ILE A 296 21.15 -6.62 -13.51
N GLY A 297 22.45 -6.49 -13.76
CA GLY A 297 23.50 -7.04 -12.93
C GLY A 297 23.84 -6.16 -11.72
N VAL A 298 24.63 -6.70 -10.78
CA VAL A 298 25.04 -5.96 -9.57
C VAL A 298 25.86 -4.70 -9.88
N GLU A 299 26.70 -4.71 -10.93
CA GLU A 299 27.49 -3.54 -11.33
C GLU A 299 26.63 -2.43 -11.96
N GLU A 300 25.59 -2.82 -12.70
CA GLU A 300 24.60 -1.89 -13.24
C GLU A 300 23.75 -1.29 -12.12
N TYR A 301 23.34 -2.10 -11.15
CA TYR A 301 22.62 -1.62 -9.97
C TYR A 301 23.47 -0.67 -9.09
N LYS A 302 24.77 -0.94 -8.94
CA LYS A 302 25.72 0.00 -8.30
C LYS A 302 25.82 1.31 -9.06
N THR A 303 25.91 1.22 -10.39
CA THR A 303 25.98 2.39 -11.27
C THR A 303 24.72 3.25 -11.17
N PHE A 304 23.56 2.60 -11.06
CA PHE A 304 22.29 3.24 -10.75
C PHE A 304 22.30 3.94 -9.40
N TYR A 305 22.71 3.27 -8.33
CA TYR A 305 22.79 3.88 -7.01
C TYR A 305 23.65 5.14 -7.05
N TRP A 306 24.84 5.04 -7.64
CA TRP A 306 25.71 6.18 -7.81
C TRP A 306 25.06 7.32 -8.61
N SER A 307 24.42 7.00 -9.74
CA SER A 307 23.82 7.99 -10.63
C SER A 307 22.65 8.75 -9.97
N TRP A 308 21.87 8.05 -9.14
CA TRP A 308 20.79 8.60 -8.32
C TRP A 308 21.26 9.09 -6.95
N ARG A 309 22.58 9.26 -6.75
CA ARG A 309 23.18 9.80 -5.50
C ARG A 309 22.85 8.99 -4.25
N ILE A 310 22.56 7.70 -4.42
CA ILE A 310 22.46 6.71 -3.36
C ILE A 310 23.86 6.11 -3.13
N PRO A 311 24.32 5.93 -1.87
CA PRO A 311 25.63 5.35 -1.59
C PRO A 311 25.81 3.97 -2.27
N PRO A 312 26.80 3.79 -3.18
CA PRO A 312 26.94 2.55 -3.94
C PRO A 312 27.25 1.32 -3.08
N GLY A 313 27.81 1.51 -1.88
CA GLY A 313 28.03 0.41 -0.92
C GLY A 313 26.74 -0.29 -0.48
N LEU A 314 25.61 0.43 -0.47
CA LEU A 314 24.31 -0.16 -0.14
C LEU A 314 23.79 -1.09 -1.24
N ALA A 315 24.20 -0.89 -2.50
CA ALA A 315 23.79 -1.75 -3.59
C ALA A 315 24.28 -3.20 -3.38
N ILE A 316 25.49 -3.39 -2.84
CA ILE A 316 26.05 -4.72 -2.54
C ILE A 316 25.22 -5.45 -1.48
N GLU A 317 24.73 -4.72 -0.49
CA GLU A 317 23.94 -5.27 0.61
C GLU A 317 22.49 -5.57 0.18
N ILE A 318 21.93 -4.73 -0.69
CA ILE A 318 20.51 -4.76 -1.07
C ILE A 318 20.25 -5.66 -2.27
N PHE A 319 21.14 -5.69 -3.26
CA PHE A 319 20.94 -6.46 -4.50
C PHE A 319 20.55 -7.93 -4.26
N PRO A 320 21.22 -8.68 -3.36
CA PRO A 320 20.85 -10.07 -3.08
C PRO A 320 19.45 -10.25 -2.48
N LYS A 321 18.85 -9.18 -1.93
CA LYS A 321 17.48 -9.18 -1.41
C LYS A 321 16.45 -8.88 -2.51
N LEU A 322 16.89 -8.30 -3.63
CA LEU A 322 16.02 -7.92 -4.75
C LEU A 322 16.01 -8.99 -5.85
N ASP A 323 17.11 -9.70 -6.02
CA ASP A 323 17.21 -10.92 -6.82
C ASP A 323 16.27 -12.00 -6.23
N LEU A 324 15.18 -12.30 -6.94
CA LEU A 324 14.08 -13.08 -6.35
C LEU A 324 14.29 -14.59 -6.50
N ASP A 325 15.08 -15.03 -7.47
CA ASP A 325 15.43 -16.43 -7.69
C ASP A 325 16.89 -16.77 -7.36
N GLY A 326 17.72 -15.76 -7.07
CA GLY A 326 19.09 -15.91 -6.61
C GLY A 326 20.09 -16.21 -7.73
N ASP A 327 19.75 -15.88 -8.98
CA ASP A 327 20.59 -16.17 -10.15
C ASP A 327 21.73 -15.14 -10.37
N GLY A 328 21.76 -14.09 -9.55
CA GLY A 328 22.75 -13.02 -9.61
C GLY A 328 22.36 -11.86 -10.54
N SER A 329 21.14 -11.86 -11.06
CA SER A 329 20.61 -10.82 -11.95
C SER A 329 19.17 -10.44 -11.57
N ILE A 330 18.70 -9.31 -12.09
CA ILE A 330 17.29 -8.91 -11.96
C ILE A 330 16.70 -8.83 -13.37
N THR A 331 15.85 -9.79 -13.71
CA THR A 331 15.13 -9.80 -14.98
C THR A 331 14.09 -8.68 -15.04
N LYS A 332 13.64 -8.30 -16.24
CA LYS A 332 12.55 -7.33 -16.42
C LYS A 332 11.28 -7.71 -15.64
N LYS A 333 10.96 -9.01 -15.56
CA LYS A 333 9.80 -9.52 -14.83
C LYS A 333 9.94 -9.27 -13.33
N GLU A 334 11.11 -9.55 -12.76
CA GLU A 334 11.38 -9.31 -11.34
C GLU A 334 11.41 -7.82 -11.03
N PHE A 335 12.10 -7.03 -11.86
CA PHE A 335 12.13 -5.57 -11.75
C PHE A 335 10.71 -4.97 -11.67
N LEU A 336 9.81 -5.36 -12.57
CA LEU A 336 8.41 -4.89 -12.54
C LEU A 336 7.66 -5.33 -11.26
N LYS A 337 7.96 -6.53 -10.74
CA LYS A 337 7.41 -7.00 -9.46
C LYS A 337 7.94 -6.18 -8.29
N LEU A 338 9.24 -5.87 -8.26
CA LEU A 338 9.88 -5.03 -7.24
C LEU A 338 9.34 -3.61 -7.25
N VAL A 339 9.23 -2.97 -8.42
CA VAL A 339 8.63 -1.64 -8.57
C VAL A 339 7.17 -1.66 -8.10
N ARG A 340 6.41 -2.70 -8.43
CA ARG A 340 5.03 -2.86 -7.94
C ARG A 340 4.98 -2.99 -6.42
N GLN A 341 5.88 -3.74 -5.81
CA GLN A 341 6.00 -3.85 -4.36
C GLN A 341 6.37 -2.50 -3.73
N PHE A 342 7.34 -1.77 -4.29
CA PHE A 342 7.74 -0.46 -3.80
C PHE A 342 6.55 0.51 -3.75
N TYR A 343 5.80 0.64 -4.84
CA TYR A 343 4.70 1.60 -4.88
C TYR A 343 3.44 1.13 -4.14
N ARG A 344 3.12 -0.16 -4.17
CA ARG A 344 1.78 -0.65 -3.76
C ARG A 344 1.79 -1.60 -2.57
N SER A 345 2.91 -2.26 -2.26
CA SER A 345 2.95 -3.19 -1.13
C SER A 345 2.81 -2.44 0.20
N ASP A 346 2.04 -3.02 1.09
CA ASP A 346 1.91 -2.71 2.51
C ASP A 346 2.60 -3.74 3.41
N ASP A 347 3.11 -4.83 2.81
CA ASP A 347 3.97 -5.81 3.46
C ASP A 347 5.37 -5.19 3.70
N PRO A 348 5.81 -4.95 4.96
CA PRO A 348 7.14 -4.45 5.30
C PRO A 348 8.29 -5.37 4.85
N ASP A 349 8.03 -6.67 4.68
CA ASP A 349 9.04 -7.67 4.35
C ASP A 349 9.18 -7.86 2.83
N ALA A 350 8.31 -7.23 2.03
CA ALA A 350 8.38 -7.28 0.58
C ALA A 350 9.74 -6.73 0.08
N PRO A 351 10.51 -7.49 -0.72
CA PRO A 351 11.87 -7.13 -1.11
C PRO A 351 11.93 -5.80 -1.86
N GLY A 352 10.94 -5.52 -2.72
CA GLY A 352 10.85 -4.26 -3.45
C GLY A 352 10.76 -3.01 -2.57
N ASN A 353 10.49 -3.13 -1.27
CA ASN A 353 10.57 -2.00 -0.35
C ASN A 353 12.00 -1.40 -0.29
N LEU A 354 13.03 -2.20 -0.57
CA LEU A 354 14.43 -1.79 -0.51
C LEU A 354 14.97 -1.20 -1.83
N PHE A 355 14.15 -1.13 -2.88
CA PHE A 355 14.62 -0.81 -4.23
C PHE A 355 15.39 0.52 -4.34
N PHE A 356 15.01 1.54 -3.55
CA PHE A 356 15.67 2.86 -3.48
C PHE A 356 16.42 3.08 -2.14
N ALA A 357 16.98 2.01 -1.59
CA ALA A 357 17.57 1.91 -0.26
C ALA A 357 16.57 1.96 0.92
N TYR A 358 17.11 1.89 2.14
CA TYR A 358 16.35 1.97 3.39
C TYR A 358 15.58 3.31 3.51
N TYR A 359 14.39 3.27 4.14
CA TYR A 359 13.39 4.35 4.17
C TYR A 359 12.88 4.69 5.57
#